data_AF-B6EB11-F1
#
_entry.id   AF-B6EB11-F1
#
_cell.length_a   1.000
_cell.length_b   1.000
_cell.length_c   1.000
_cell.angle_alpha   90.00
_cell.angle_beta   90.00
_cell.angle_gamma   90.00
#
_symmetry.space_group_name_H-M   'P 1'
#
loop_
_entity.id
_entity.type
_entity.pdbx_description
1 polymer ?
#
loop_
_entity_poly.entity_id
_entity_poly.type
_entity_poly.pdbx_seq_one_letter_code
_entity_poly.pdbx_strand_id
1 'polypeptide(L)' 'LGVKVDGTPGRLNQTNFLMNRPGLFYGQCSEICGANHSFMPIVIESIPTNYFIKWITNSIN' A
#
# COMPACT_ATOMS: atom_id res chain seq x y z
N LEU A 1 6.75 0.12 8.38
CA LEU A 1 7.16 0.74 7.11
C LEU A 1 7.58 2.18 7.31
N GLY A 2 6.81 2.99 8.07
CA GLY A 2 7.23 4.37 8.36
C GLY A 2 7.23 5.27 7.12
N VAL A 3 6.35 4.98 6.16
CA VAL A 3 6.25 5.68 4.89
C VAL A 3 5.04 6.60 4.93
N LYS A 4 5.22 7.85 4.51
CA LYS A 4 4.16 8.80 4.18
C LYS A 4 4.55 9.50 2.89
N VAL A 5 3.63 9.55 1.93
CA VAL A 5 3.77 10.29 0.68
C VAL A 5 2.42 10.90 0.34
N ASP A 6 2.39 12.18 -0.03
CA ASP A 6 1.16 12.88 -0.37
C ASP A 6 0.68 12.52 -1.78
N GLY A 7 -0.63 12.34 -1.94
CA GLY A 7 -1.29 12.11 -3.23
C GLY A 7 -1.65 13.43 -3.92
N THR A 8 -0.67 14.10 -4.51
CA THR A 8 -0.85 15.42 -5.16
C THR A 8 -1.22 15.28 -6.65
N PRO A 9 -2.35 15.83 -7.13
CA PRO A 9 -2.73 15.78 -8.54
C PRO A 9 -1.65 16.37 -9.47
N GLY A 10 -1.37 15.69 -10.59
CA GLY A 10 -0.38 16.13 -11.58
C GLY A 10 1.09 15.91 -11.19
N ARG A 11 1.37 15.26 -10.05
CA ARG A 11 2.73 14.97 -9.58
C ARG A 11 2.91 13.49 -9.25
N LEU A 12 3.96 12.88 -9.81
CA LEU A 12 4.38 11.50 -9.48
C LEU A 12 5.44 11.53 -8.38
N ASN A 13 5.09 11.03 -7.20
CA ASN A 13 6.01 10.87 -6.08
C ASN A 13 6.52 9.43 -6.01
N GLN A 14 7.80 9.24 -5.70
CA GLN A 14 8.43 7.91 -5.55
C GLN A 14 8.97 7.75 -4.12
N THR A 15 8.81 6.55 -3.56
CA THR A 15 9.40 6.16 -2.27
C THR A 15 9.77 4.68 -2.31
N ASN A 16 10.78 4.29 -1.55
CA ASN A 16 11.23 2.91 -1.44
C ASN A 16 11.06 2.44 0.01
N PHE A 17 10.63 1.21 0.19
CA PHE A 17 10.58 0.54 1.49
C PHE A 17 10.89 -0.94 1.35
N LEU A 18 11.35 -1.54 2.44
CA LEU A 18 11.68 -2.96 2.53
C LEU A 18 10.83 -3.60 3.62
N MET A 19 10.34 -4.81 3.38
CA MET A 19 9.62 -5.61 4.36
C MET A 19 10.48 -6.80 4.78
N ASN A 20 10.95 -6.79 6.03
CA ASN A 20 11.84 -7.83 6.55
C ASN A 20 11.10 -9.06 7.12
N ARG A 21 9.76 -8.97 7.22
CA ARG A 21 8.93 -10.03 7.80
C ARG A 21 7.58 -10.11 7.09
N PRO A 22 7.02 -11.31 6.90
CA PRO A 22 5.67 -11.47 6.39
C PRO A 22 4.64 -10.92 7.39
N GLY A 23 3.47 -10.54 6.90
CA GLY A 23 2.35 -10.05 7.72
C GLY A 23 1.54 -8.94 7.07
N LEU A 24 0.54 -8.45 7.81
CA LEU A 24 -0.33 -7.35 7.40
C LEU A 24 0.11 -6.03 8.05
N PHE A 25 0.22 -4.98 7.23
CA PHE A 25 0.58 -3.63 7.65
C PHE A 25 -0.57 -2.68 7.33
N TYR A 26 -0.98 -1.90 8.32
CA TYR A 26 -2.11 -0.98 8.21
C TYR A 26 -1.65 0.47 8.22
N GLY A 27 -2.34 1.30 7.44
CA GLY A 27 -2.17 2.74 7.39
C GLY A 27 -3.52 3.43 7.19
N GLN A 28 -3.53 4.75 7.33
CA GLN A 28 -4.68 5.63 7.10
C GLN A 28 -4.24 6.77 6.20
N CYS A 29 -5.19 7.43 5.54
CA CYS A 29 -4.90 8.70 4.92
C CYS A 29 -4.38 9.71 5.96
N SER A 30 -3.40 10.52 5.56
CA SER A 30 -2.74 11.50 6.42
C SER A 30 -2.89 12.94 5.91
N GLU A 31 -3.82 13.19 5.00
CA GLU A 31 -4.13 14.52 4.45
C GLU A 31 -5.65 14.67 4.22
N ILE A 32 -6.23 15.79 4.66
CA ILE A 32 -7.68 15.99 4.58
C ILE A 32 -8.14 16.00 3.12
N CYS A 33 -9.09 15.11 2.77
CA CYS A 33 -9.50 14.88 1.38
C CYS A 33 -11.03 14.90 1.15
N GLY A 34 -11.81 15.34 2.13
CA GLY A 34 -13.27 15.40 2.07
C GLY A 34 -13.98 14.56 3.14
N ALA A 35 -15.30 14.38 2.99
CA ALA A 35 -16.16 13.76 4.00
C ALA A 35 -15.73 12.34 4.40
N ASN A 36 -15.17 11.58 3.46
CA ASN A 36 -14.75 10.20 3.68
C ASN A 36 -13.28 10.05 4.08
N HIS A 37 -12.61 11.13 4.50
CA HIS A 37 -11.20 11.12 4.84
C HIS A 37 -10.79 10.01 5.83
N SER A 38 -11.63 9.75 6.85
CA SER A 38 -11.38 8.71 7.85
C SER A 38 -11.77 7.29 7.41
N PHE A 39 -12.40 7.12 6.25
CA PHE A 39 -12.96 5.85 5.76
C PHE A 39 -12.19 5.27 4.57
N MET A 40 -10.92 5.66 4.40
CA MET A 40 -10.05 5.15 3.35
C MET A 40 -8.74 4.57 3.93
N PRO A 41 -8.81 3.36 4.52
CA PRO A 41 -7.65 2.69 5.07
C PRO A 41 -6.71 2.17 3.97
N ILE A 42 -5.46 1.93 4.32
CA ILE A 42 -4.46 1.27 3.47
C ILE A 42 -4.04 -0.02 4.15
N VAL A 43 -4.02 -1.13 3.40
CA VAL A 43 -3.53 -2.43 3.86
C VAL A 43 -2.47 -2.92 2.89
N ILE A 44 -1.34 -3.37 3.43
CA ILE A 44 -0.28 -4.02 2.65
C ILE A 44 -0.01 -5.39 3.25
N GLU A 45 -0.04 -6.41 2.41
CA GLU A 45 0.30 -7.77 2.78
C GLU A 45 1.71 -8.11 2.29
N SER A 46 2.56 -8.57 3.21
CA SER A 46 3.87 -9.12 2.89
C SER A 46 3.82 -10.64 2.95
N ILE A 47 4.06 -11.27 1.80
CA ILE A 47 4.09 -12.72 1.62
C ILE A 47 5.39 -13.14 0.92
N PRO A 48 5.81 -14.43 1.04
CA PRO A 48 6.94 -14.94 0.28
C PRO A 48 6.70 -14.85 -1.24
N THR A 49 7.77 -14.63 -1.99
CA THR A 49 7.74 -14.37 -3.45
C THR A 49 6.98 -15.44 -4.24
N ASN A 50 7.10 -16.72 -3.88
CA ASN A 50 6.41 -17.81 -4.57
C ASN A 50 4.88 -17.68 -4.50
N TYR A 51 4.35 -17.26 -3.34
CA TYR A 51 2.91 -17.03 -3.17
C TYR A 51 2.47 -15.79 -3.93
N PHE A 52 3.28 -14.73 -3.93
CA PHE A 52 3.01 -13.51 -4.68
C PHE A 52 2.92 -13.77 -6.19
N ILE A 53 3.87 -14.51 -6.77
CA ILE A 53 3.85 -14.88 -8.20
C ILE A 53 2.60 -15.70 -8.52
N LYS A 54 2.28 -16.71 -7.70
CA LYS A 54 1.07 -17.54 -7.88
C LYS A 54 -0.21 -16.71 -7.81
N TRP A 55 -0.27 -15.74 -6.90
CA TRP A 55 -1.40 -14.82 -6.78
C TRP A 55 -1.57 -13.97 -8.04
N ILE A 56 -0.48 -13.37 -8.55
CA ILE A 56 -0.50 -12.59 -9.80
C ILE A 56 -1.00 -13.43 -10.98
N THR A 57 -0.48 -14.66 -11.14
CA THR A 57 -0.90 -15.52 -12.26
C THR A 57 -2.38 -15.90 -12.18
N ASN A 58 -2.92 -16.01 -10.97
CA ASN A 58 -4.33 -16.32 -10.76
C ASN A 58 -5.23 -15.08 -10.90
N SER A 59 -4.73 -13.86 -10.66
CA SER A 59 -5.54 -12.63 -10.77
C SER A 59 -5.65 -12.09 -12.20
N ILE A 60 -4.75 -12.52 -13.09
CA ILE A 60 -4.72 -12.09 -14.50
C ILE A 60 -5.61 -12.98 -15.39
N ASN A 61 -5.85 -14.23 -14.98
CA ASN A 61 -6.77 -15.16 -15.65
C ASN A 61 -8.19 -15.02 -15.12
#